data_AF-A0A533W414-F1
#
_entry.id   AF-A0A533W414-F1
#
_cell.length_a   1.000
_cell.length_b   1.000
_cell.length_c   1.000
_cell.angle_alpha   90.00
_cell.angle_beta   90.00
_cell.angle_gamma   90.00
#
_symmetry.space_group_name_H-M   'P 1'
#
loop_
_entity.id
_entity.type
_entity.pdbx_description
1 polymer ?
#
loop_
_entity_poly.entity_id
_entity_poly.type
_entity_poly.pdbx_seq_one_letter_code
_entity_poly.pdbx_strand_id
1 'polypeptide(L)'
;MVFSLGHPFVFVMNIMFTIIFMFVVYYRTLNLKHILSQLVLSSFVGILLLAWLIIPYLTVPTTSIELGRNQQLERDTFDLVSNNNFFKIFLLERDKFLYTVTEPSDFFGKIFHYTSLAIEVGIAFFALLFMATNHRLQKRTLLFLSAGFVACTFLALGSVGALDTPYWLFISQSGIGWIFRSPLKFQLYQGFFISVLLAMSLVIIKDKISLNTGRYRKAIISPLLLVMVLAGSSAYGIYNANLLSFNPISLPREYTEINDILEAKHDGSRAVYYPRYNEIATPWSQGHLIGPFDTKSSRVPTYDLSTTYSYVKQMLFDYPFTNQLLSSPGYFEFLPSVGIKYIIFHNDRGYLVDQKNLEYLLSSNSLSTLYSKNGWYLFEVKGEPVQQIRAVHGVVETDNLATVTSISSPPVAVIDTSLLNGPALPDNLVKARLFDHELDVRLENLVQNPDFTSSSNGSMEAWKLLNQMFSVERVLDNSNNEYALELSTAQSAKNVWSNLVSNEITVETESKYLFTLEAKTNNALGTHAKIQGYDASEKTWKDLVFLTSELEGQSASTLSIRSHSDWTVYRKVVTIPNSDITKIR
;
A
#
# COMPACT_ATOMS: atom_id res chain seq x y z
N MET A 1 4.52 10.76 12.71
CA MET A 1 4.79 9.32 12.96
C MET A 1 5.73 9.09 14.15
N VAL A 2 6.31 10.13 14.77
CA VAL A 2 7.40 10.00 15.76
C VAL A 2 6.95 9.76 17.21
N PHE A 3 5.66 9.92 17.52
CA PHE A 3 5.08 9.52 18.80
C PHE A 3 4.10 8.34 18.70
N SER A 4 4.27 7.48 17.69
CA SER A 4 3.60 6.18 17.73
C SER A 4 4.32 5.31 18.78
N LEU A 5 3.77 5.27 19.99
CA LEU A 5 4.15 4.35 21.06
C LEU A 5 4.13 2.87 20.60
N GLY A 6 3.53 2.56 19.44
CA GLY A 6 3.44 1.24 18.83
C GLY A 6 4.54 0.86 17.83
N HIS A 7 5.56 1.70 17.59
CA HIS A 7 6.63 1.31 16.67
C HIS A 7 7.60 0.30 17.33
N PRO A 8 7.91 -0.87 16.72
CA PRO A 8 8.75 -1.92 17.31
C PRO A 8 10.11 -1.45 17.84
N PHE A 9 10.70 -0.44 17.20
CA PHE A 9 11.91 0.26 17.67
C PHE A 9 11.82 0.70 19.13
N VAL A 10 10.72 1.36 19.54
CA VAL A 10 10.59 1.89 20.90
C VAL A 10 10.56 0.76 21.91
N PHE A 11 9.84 -0.32 21.60
CA PHE A 11 9.78 -1.51 22.45
C PHE A 11 11.17 -2.16 22.64
N VAL A 12 11.87 -2.44 21.53
CA VAL A 12 13.20 -3.07 21.58
C VAL A 12 14.21 -2.20 22.34
N MET A 13 14.22 -0.89 22.06
CA MET A 13 15.16 0.02 22.70
C MET A 13 14.88 0.19 24.21
N ASN A 14 13.62 0.27 24.63
CA ASN A 14 13.26 0.33 26.05
C ASN A 14 13.68 -0.92 26.81
N ILE A 15 13.43 -2.11 26.25
CA ILE A 15 13.89 -3.37 26.84
C ILE A 15 15.41 -3.38 26.95
N MET A 16 16.11 -3.08 25.86
CA MET A 16 17.57 -3.07 25.82
C MET A 16 18.15 -2.10 26.86
N PHE A 17 17.70 -0.85 26.91
CA PHE A 17 18.19 0.12 27.89
C PHE A 17 17.82 -0.23 29.32
N THR A 18 16.65 -0.80 29.56
CA THR A 18 16.25 -1.26 30.91
C THR A 18 17.16 -2.38 31.39
N ILE A 19 17.45 -3.36 30.54
CA ILE A 19 18.37 -4.47 30.86
C ILE A 19 19.77 -3.91 31.16
N ILE A 20 20.30 -3.06 30.28
CA ILE A 20 21.63 -2.47 30.46
C ILE A 20 21.66 -1.62 31.73
N PHE A 21 20.65 -0.80 31.99
CA PHE A 21 20.56 0.02 33.19
C PHE A 21 20.57 -0.82 34.46
N MET A 22 19.73 -1.85 34.53
CA MET A 22 19.66 -2.75 35.69
C MET A 22 20.99 -3.45 35.94
N PHE A 23 21.68 -3.86 34.87
CA PHE A 23 22.98 -4.51 34.99
C PHE A 23 24.10 -3.53 35.37
N VAL A 24 24.21 -2.38 34.70
CA VAL A 24 25.29 -1.42 34.93
C VAL A 24 25.14 -0.70 36.27
N VAL A 25 23.91 -0.34 36.65
CA VAL A 25 23.64 0.47 37.84
C VAL A 25 23.46 -0.41 39.08
N TYR A 26 22.68 -1.50 38.97
CA TYR A 26 22.19 -2.26 40.12
C TYR A 26 22.77 -3.66 40.32
N TYR A 27 23.51 -4.24 39.37
CA TYR A 27 24.01 -5.63 39.45
C TYR A 27 24.78 -5.98 40.74
N ARG A 28 25.50 -5.01 41.32
CA ARG A 28 26.25 -5.23 42.58
C ARG A 28 25.51 -4.82 43.85
N THR A 29 24.35 -4.21 43.71
CA THR A 29 23.58 -3.60 44.82
C THR A 29 22.32 -4.39 45.13
N LEU A 30 21.77 -5.11 44.14
CA LEU A 30 20.59 -5.94 44.26
C LEU A 30 20.96 -7.40 44.00
N ASN A 31 20.31 -8.33 44.72
CA ASN A 31 20.43 -9.76 44.44
C ASN A 31 19.93 -10.03 43.01
N LEU A 32 20.59 -10.92 42.26
CA LEU A 32 20.21 -11.34 40.91
C LEU A 32 18.71 -11.73 40.84
N LYS A 33 18.19 -12.38 41.87
CA LYS A 33 16.75 -12.72 41.97
C LYS A 33 15.86 -11.48 41.96
N HIS A 34 16.27 -10.42 42.64
CA HIS A 34 15.52 -9.16 42.68
C HIS A 34 15.63 -8.41 41.35
N ILE A 35 16.82 -8.42 40.71
CA ILE A 35 17.01 -7.85 39.37
C ILE A 35 16.12 -8.55 38.35
N LEU A 36 16.13 -9.90 38.36
CA LEU A 36 15.30 -10.70 37.47
C LEU A 36 13.80 -10.44 37.72
N SER A 37 13.39 -10.36 38.99
CA SER A 37 12.00 -10.05 39.34
C SER A 37 11.56 -8.67 38.85
N GLN A 38 12.40 -7.65 38.99
CA GLN A 38 12.10 -6.30 38.52
C GLN A 38 12.11 -6.21 36.99
N LEU A 39 12.99 -6.97 36.33
CA LEU A 39 12.98 -7.13 34.87
C LEU A 39 11.68 -7.77 34.40
N VAL A 40 11.28 -8.89 34.98
CA VAL A 40 10.00 -9.56 34.64
C VAL A 40 8.83 -8.65 34.90
N LEU A 41 8.79 -7.93 36.03
CA LEU A 41 7.72 -6.99 36.34
C LEU A 41 7.69 -5.82 35.34
N SER A 42 8.84 -5.23 35.03
CA SER A 42 8.94 -4.11 34.08
C SER A 42 8.60 -4.53 32.66
N SER A 43 9.04 -5.73 32.24
CA SER A 43 8.67 -6.32 30.95
C SER A 43 7.18 -6.65 30.90
N PHE A 44 6.60 -7.20 31.97
CA PHE A 44 5.17 -7.51 32.04
C PHE A 44 4.33 -6.23 31.99
N VAL A 45 4.65 -5.23 32.82
CA VAL A 45 3.98 -3.92 32.79
C VAL A 45 4.17 -3.25 31.42
N GLY A 46 5.37 -3.32 30.84
CA GLY A 46 5.63 -2.79 29.50
C GLY A 46 4.80 -3.49 28.42
N ILE A 47 4.71 -4.83 28.44
CA ILE A 47 3.87 -5.60 27.54
C ILE A 47 2.41 -5.26 27.75
N LEU A 48 1.94 -5.09 29.00
CA LEU A 48 0.54 -4.82 29.32
C LEU A 48 0.12 -3.40 28.90
N LEU A 49 0.99 -2.40 29.14
CA LEU A 49 0.81 -1.02 28.67
C LEU A 49 0.88 -0.91 27.13
N LEU A 50 1.63 -1.80 26.48
CA LEU A 50 1.78 -1.82 25.02
C LEU A 50 0.96 -2.94 24.36
N ALA A 51 0.14 -3.68 25.11
CA ALA A 51 -0.55 -4.86 24.62
C ALA A 51 -1.49 -4.51 23.47
N TRP A 52 -2.21 -3.40 23.61
CA TRP A 52 -3.11 -2.87 22.58
C TRP A 52 -2.39 -2.45 21.29
N LEU A 53 -1.07 -2.28 21.34
CA LEU A 53 -0.20 -1.96 20.20
C LEU A 53 0.46 -3.20 19.60
N ILE A 54 0.70 -4.24 20.41
CA ILE A 54 1.23 -5.54 19.99
C ILE A 54 0.13 -6.39 19.34
N ILE A 55 -1.11 -6.30 19.85
CA ILE A 55 -2.26 -7.05 19.37
C ILE A 55 -2.42 -6.94 17.84
N PRO A 56 -2.43 -5.75 17.20
CA PRO A 56 -2.52 -5.64 15.74
C PRO A 56 -1.44 -6.41 14.97
N TYR A 57 -0.21 -6.46 15.49
CA TYR A 57 0.90 -7.21 14.88
C TYR A 57 0.79 -8.73 15.10
N LEU A 58 0.13 -9.16 16.18
CA LEU A 58 -0.14 -10.58 16.45
C LEU A 58 -1.40 -11.08 15.73
N THR A 59 -2.40 -10.21 15.55
CA THR A 59 -3.69 -10.55 14.93
C THR A 59 -3.68 -10.41 13.41
N VAL A 60 -2.81 -9.54 12.87
CA VAL A 60 -2.59 -9.39 11.43
C VAL A 60 -1.08 -9.45 11.18
N PRO A 61 -0.48 -10.65 11.16
CA PRO A 61 0.94 -10.82 10.87
C PRO A 61 1.19 -10.49 9.39
N THR A 62 1.22 -9.20 9.07
CA THR A 62 1.64 -8.73 7.76
C THR A 62 3.09 -9.12 7.59
N THR A 63 3.37 -9.97 6.60
CA THR A 63 4.73 -10.44 6.37
C THR A 63 5.63 -9.27 5.95
N SER A 64 6.94 -9.36 6.20
CA SER A 64 7.88 -8.32 5.75
C SER A 64 7.83 -8.12 4.22
N ILE A 65 7.37 -9.13 3.48
CA ILE A 65 7.12 -9.10 2.03
C ILE A 65 5.95 -8.18 1.70
N GLU A 66 4.79 -8.37 2.33
CA GLU A 66 3.56 -7.60 2.09
C GLU A 66 3.73 -6.09 2.38
N LEU A 67 4.64 -5.75 3.29
CA LEU A 67 4.93 -4.37 3.66
C LEU A 67 6.06 -3.75 2.79
N GLY A 68 6.52 -4.44 1.74
CA GLY A 68 7.63 -4.01 0.89
C GLY A 68 8.99 -3.97 1.59
N ARG A 69 9.14 -4.66 2.73
CA ARG A 69 10.32 -4.58 3.62
C ARG A 69 11.43 -5.57 3.25
N ASN A 70 11.17 -6.49 2.32
CA ASN A 70 12.15 -7.46 1.80
C ASN A 70 13.18 -6.85 0.83
N GLN A 71 12.96 -5.64 0.33
CA GLN A 71 13.97 -4.94 -0.45
C GLN A 71 15.09 -4.47 0.48
N GLN A 72 16.33 -4.77 0.10
CA GLN A 72 17.51 -4.19 0.75
C GLN A 72 17.39 -2.67 0.66
N LEU A 73 17.60 -1.97 1.78
CA LEU A 73 17.58 -0.52 1.77
C LEU A 73 18.73 -0.01 0.90
N GLU A 74 18.39 0.60 -0.22
CA GLU A 74 19.38 1.23 -1.11
C GLU A 74 20.18 2.27 -0.36
N ARG A 75 21.46 2.35 -0.71
CA ARG A 75 22.41 3.26 -0.06
C ARG A 75 22.00 4.72 -0.21
N ASP A 76 21.54 5.12 -1.39
CA ASP A 76 21.10 6.49 -1.67
C ASP A 76 19.90 6.89 -0.80
N THR A 77 18.97 5.97 -0.57
CA THR A 77 17.83 6.21 0.34
C THR A 77 18.31 6.37 1.78
N PHE A 78 19.28 5.55 2.22
CA PHE A 78 19.87 5.69 3.53
C PHE A 78 20.59 7.04 3.71
N ASP A 79 21.36 7.48 2.72
CA ASP A 79 22.07 8.75 2.75
C ASP A 79 21.09 9.93 2.79
N LEU A 80 19.99 9.86 2.03
CA LEU A 80 18.92 10.86 2.04
C LEU A 80 18.19 10.94 3.40
N VAL A 81 17.87 9.80 4.01
CA VAL A 81 17.24 9.75 5.35
C VAL A 81 18.22 10.18 6.44
N SER A 82 19.51 9.93 6.25
CA SER A 82 20.57 10.31 7.19
C SER A 82 20.97 11.78 7.10
N ASN A 83 20.70 12.45 5.97
CA ASN A 83 21.00 13.87 5.75
C ASN A 83 20.04 14.80 6.54
N ASN A 84 20.06 14.66 7.86
CA ASN A 84 19.31 15.47 8.79
C ASN A 84 20.26 16.16 9.75
N ASN A 85 20.21 17.49 9.74
CA ASN A 85 20.94 18.32 10.69
C ASN A 85 20.50 17.94 12.12
N PHE A 86 21.46 17.54 12.96
CA PHE A 86 21.22 17.16 14.35
C PHE A 86 20.45 18.22 15.15
N PHE A 87 20.65 19.51 14.83
CA PHE A 87 19.95 20.62 15.47
C PHE A 87 18.45 20.69 15.10
N LYS A 88 18.03 20.13 13.96
CA LYS A 88 16.64 20.14 13.46
C LYS A 88 15.62 19.61 14.48
N ILE A 89 16.02 18.87 15.51
CA ILE A 89 15.09 18.23 16.45
C ILE A 89 14.98 18.92 17.78
N PHE A 90 16.05 19.52 18.28
CA PHE A 90 15.92 20.58 19.29
C PHE A 90 15.06 21.73 18.75
N LEU A 91 15.01 21.85 17.42
CA LEU A 91 14.23 22.82 16.71
C LEU A 91 12.80 22.32 16.36
N LEU A 92 12.49 21.02 16.35
CA LEU A 92 11.22 20.43 15.86
C LEU A 92 11.01 20.46 14.32
N GLU A 93 12.03 20.73 13.51
CA GLU A 93 11.95 21.00 12.06
C GLU A 93 11.58 19.82 11.15
N ARG A 94 11.72 18.56 11.57
CA ARG A 94 11.64 17.42 10.63
C ARG A 94 10.29 16.70 10.58
N ASP A 95 9.52 16.67 11.66
CA ASP A 95 8.26 15.91 11.67
C ASP A 95 7.11 16.72 11.08
N LYS A 96 7.13 16.96 9.77
CA LYS A 96 6.07 17.71 9.05
C LYS A 96 5.77 19.11 9.63
N PHE A 97 6.61 19.61 10.53
CA PHE A 97 6.60 20.99 11.00
C PHE A 97 7.55 21.84 10.17
N LEU A 98 7.52 21.64 8.85
CA LEU A 98 8.14 22.54 7.85
C LEU A 98 7.66 24.00 8.02
N TYR A 99 6.58 24.19 8.78
CA TYR A 99 5.86 25.45 8.99
C TYR A 99 6.19 26.17 10.27
N THR A 100 6.82 25.50 11.24
CA THR A 100 7.26 26.18 12.45
C THR A 100 8.62 26.76 12.19
N VAL A 101 8.76 28.06 12.41
CA VAL A 101 10.08 28.68 12.51
C VAL A 101 10.62 28.32 13.88
N THR A 102 11.70 27.57 13.87
CA THR A 102 12.22 26.88 15.05
C THR A 102 13.37 27.62 15.70
N GLU A 103 14.10 28.39 14.89
CA GLU A 103 15.14 29.32 15.28
C GLU A 103 14.75 30.76 14.91
N PRO A 104 15.18 31.77 15.66
CA PRO A 104 14.98 33.16 15.28
C PRO A 104 15.59 33.47 13.90
N SER A 105 14.94 34.33 13.11
CA SER A 105 15.47 34.71 11.79
C SER A 105 16.63 35.72 11.88
N ASP A 106 16.69 36.51 12.95
CA ASP A 106 17.70 37.54 13.15
C ASP A 106 19.01 36.98 13.71
N PHE A 107 20.13 37.59 13.32
CA PHE A 107 21.47 37.12 13.67
C PHE A 107 21.71 37.00 15.18
N PHE A 108 21.26 37.99 15.96
CA PHE A 108 21.44 38.01 17.42
C PHE A 108 20.57 36.95 18.11
N GLY A 109 19.33 36.79 17.67
CA GLY A 109 18.42 35.74 18.11
C GLY A 109 18.99 34.35 17.85
N LYS A 110 19.57 34.11 16.66
CA LYS A 110 20.26 32.83 16.37
C LYS A 110 21.42 32.57 17.30
N ILE A 111 22.32 33.55 17.49
CA ILE A 111 23.45 33.41 18.42
C ILE A 111 22.94 33.07 19.82
N PHE A 112 21.95 33.83 20.31
CA PHE A 112 21.39 33.60 21.63
C PHE A 112 20.75 32.22 21.77
N HIS A 113 19.99 31.78 20.77
CA HIS A 113 19.35 30.48 20.74
C HIS A 113 20.36 29.33 20.77
N TYR A 114 21.33 29.32 19.85
CA TYR A 114 22.36 28.27 19.79
C TYR A 114 23.30 28.29 20.99
N THR A 115 23.61 29.48 21.54
CA THR A 115 24.39 29.58 22.77
C THR A 115 23.62 29.00 23.94
N SER A 116 22.31 29.25 24.04
CA SER A 116 21.45 28.68 25.08
C SER A 116 21.38 27.15 24.99
N LEU A 117 21.20 26.59 23.77
CA LEU A 117 21.28 25.14 23.53
C LEU A 117 22.63 24.54 23.93
N ALA A 118 23.75 25.19 23.56
CA ALA A 118 25.08 24.73 23.94
C ALA A 118 25.28 24.76 25.47
N ILE A 119 24.78 25.80 26.14
CA ILE A 119 24.80 25.91 27.59
C ILE A 119 23.96 24.82 28.24
N GLU A 120 22.77 24.49 27.73
CA GLU A 120 21.94 23.40 28.25
C GLU A 120 22.65 22.05 28.21
N VAL A 121 23.28 21.73 27.07
CA VAL A 121 24.10 20.52 26.94
C VAL A 121 25.25 20.59 27.95
N GLY A 122 25.93 21.73 28.07
CA GLY A 122 26.98 21.94 29.07
C GLY A 122 26.50 21.70 30.51
N ILE A 123 25.32 22.21 30.87
CA ILE A 123 24.68 22.00 32.18
C ILE A 123 24.33 20.54 32.36
N ALA A 124 23.77 19.86 31.35
CA ALA A 124 23.40 18.46 31.43
C ALA A 124 24.61 17.57 31.78
N PHE A 125 25.80 17.89 31.26
CA PHE A 125 27.04 17.20 31.58
C PHE A 125 27.76 17.74 32.83
N PHE A 126 27.30 18.85 33.43
CA PHE A 126 27.95 19.48 34.58
C PHE A 126 28.04 18.56 35.81
N ALA A 127 27.04 17.70 36.04
CA ALA A 127 27.08 16.70 37.12
C ALA A 127 28.29 15.76 37.04
N LEU A 128 28.88 15.56 35.86
CA LEU A 128 30.06 14.72 35.69
C LEU A 128 31.29 15.28 36.40
N LEU A 129 31.42 16.61 36.50
CA LEU A 129 32.52 17.27 37.19
C LEU A 129 32.52 16.99 38.70
N PHE A 130 31.36 16.65 39.26
CA PHE A 130 31.19 16.33 40.68
C PHE A 130 31.13 14.83 40.97
N MET A 131 31.46 13.97 39.99
CA MET A 131 31.43 12.52 40.13
C MET A 131 32.24 11.99 41.31
N ALA A 132 33.32 12.68 41.70
CA ALA A 132 34.15 12.31 42.84
C ALA A 132 33.41 12.44 44.19
N THR A 133 32.44 13.35 44.28
CA THR A 133 31.68 13.61 45.52
C THR A 133 30.32 12.93 45.56
N ASN A 134 29.91 12.28 44.48
CA ASN A 134 28.59 11.66 44.36
C ASN A 134 28.61 10.22 44.92
N HIS A 135 27.47 9.76 45.44
CA HIS A 135 27.34 8.38 45.88
C HIS A 135 27.55 7.42 44.70
N ARG A 136 28.07 6.21 44.98
CA ARG A 136 28.42 5.20 43.97
C ARG A 136 27.28 4.90 42.98
N LEU A 137 26.04 4.89 43.46
CA LEU A 137 24.85 4.68 42.63
C LEU A 137 24.63 5.83 41.65
N GLN A 138 24.66 7.08 42.15
CA GLN A 138 24.55 8.29 41.32
C GLN A 138 25.64 8.36 40.25
N LYS A 139 26.89 8.01 40.60
CA LYS A 139 28.00 7.96 39.63
C LYS A 139 27.71 6.99 38.48
N ARG A 140 27.19 5.79 38.78
CA ARG A 140 26.83 4.80 37.75
C ARG A 140 25.67 5.28 36.88
N THR A 141 24.66 5.90 37.48
CA THR A 141 23.52 6.47 36.75
C THR A 141 24.00 7.56 35.79
N LEU A 142 24.83 8.50 36.26
CA LEU A 142 25.38 9.57 35.43
C LEU A 142 26.20 9.01 34.26
N LEU A 143 27.09 8.04 34.51
CA LEU A 143 27.87 7.39 33.46
C LEU A 143 27.00 6.65 32.44
N PHE A 144 25.96 5.94 32.89
CA PHE A 144 25.02 5.26 32.01
C PHE A 144 24.29 6.25 31.10
N LEU A 145 23.74 7.34 31.67
CA LEU A 145 23.01 8.33 30.90
C LEU A 145 23.93 9.06 29.91
N SER A 146 25.16 9.42 30.33
CA SER A 146 26.15 10.06 29.45
C SER A 146 26.61 9.14 28.32
N ALA A 147 26.90 7.88 28.61
CA ALA A 147 27.25 6.89 27.58
C ALA A 147 26.07 6.62 26.63
N GLY A 148 24.85 6.55 27.17
CA GLY A 148 23.62 6.40 26.40
C GLY A 148 23.39 7.56 25.44
N PHE A 149 23.57 8.80 25.90
CA PHE A 149 23.51 9.99 25.05
C PHE A 149 24.53 9.91 23.92
N VAL A 150 25.81 9.68 24.24
CA VAL A 150 26.89 9.61 23.24
C VAL A 150 26.63 8.50 22.21
N ALA A 151 26.25 7.30 22.66
CA ALA A 151 25.95 6.17 21.78
C ALA A 151 24.78 6.50 20.83
N CYS A 152 23.69 7.06 21.35
CA CYS A 152 22.56 7.46 20.51
C CYS A 152 22.93 8.60 19.56
N THR A 153 23.82 9.52 19.94
CA THR A 153 24.38 10.56 19.05
C THR A 153 25.11 9.95 17.87
N PHE A 154 26.03 9.01 18.10
CA PHE A 154 26.72 8.33 17.01
C PHE A 154 25.77 7.58 16.07
N LEU A 155 24.74 6.92 16.61
CA LEU A 155 23.77 6.17 15.79
C LEU A 155 22.83 7.11 15.00
N ALA A 156 22.49 8.28 15.54
CA ALA A 156 21.62 9.21 14.84
C ALA A 156 22.29 10.00 13.71
N LEU A 157 23.62 10.09 13.72
CA LEU A 157 24.37 10.74 12.64
C LEU A 157 24.27 9.95 11.31
N GLY A 158 23.89 8.67 11.35
CA GLY A 158 23.69 7.86 10.14
C GLY A 158 24.91 7.89 9.23
N SER A 159 24.70 8.23 7.95
CA SER A 159 25.76 8.33 6.94
C SER A 159 26.81 9.41 7.19
N VAL A 160 26.54 10.39 8.06
CA VAL A 160 27.49 11.47 8.40
C VAL A 160 28.35 11.09 9.61
N GLY A 161 28.04 9.97 10.27
CA GLY A 161 28.71 9.52 11.49
C GLY A 161 29.86 8.53 11.24
N ALA A 162 30.68 8.32 12.28
CA ALA A 162 31.75 7.32 12.26
C ALA A 162 31.25 5.87 12.13
N LEU A 163 29.96 5.63 12.37
CA LEU A 163 29.32 4.32 12.25
C LEU A 163 28.60 4.12 10.92
N ASP A 164 28.82 4.97 9.93
CA ASP A 164 28.15 4.94 8.63
C ASP A 164 28.04 3.53 8.01
N THR A 165 29.14 2.97 7.48
CA THR A 165 29.12 1.66 6.80
C THR A 165 28.63 0.53 7.71
N PRO A 166 29.11 0.39 8.97
CA PRO A 166 28.62 -0.66 9.87
C PRO A 166 27.11 -0.56 10.15
N TYR A 167 26.60 0.66 10.32
CA TYR A 167 25.18 0.89 10.61
C TYR A 167 24.31 0.61 9.38
N TRP A 168 24.74 1.06 8.19
CA TRP A 168 24.07 0.74 6.93
C TRP A 168 24.01 -0.77 6.67
N LEU A 169 25.12 -1.49 6.87
CA LEU A 169 25.16 -2.94 6.72
C LEU A 169 24.18 -3.63 7.68
N PHE A 170 24.13 -3.20 8.95
CA PHE A 170 23.19 -3.73 9.92
C PHE A 170 21.73 -3.53 9.49
N ILE A 171 21.33 -2.32 9.06
CA ILE A 171 19.92 -2.04 8.72
C ILE A 171 19.47 -2.63 7.37
N SER A 172 20.42 -2.87 6.45
CA SER A 172 20.14 -3.38 5.11
C SER A 172 20.19 -4.91 5.02
N GLN A 173 21.08 -5.55 5.77
CA GLN A 173 21.33 -7.00 5.67
C GLN A 173 20.72 -7.82 6.82
N SER A 174 20.36 -7.20 7.94
CA SER A 174 19.73 -7.92 9.05
C SER A 174 18.21 -8.06 8.86
N GLY A 175 17.66 -9.23 9.20
CA GLY A 175 16.22 -9.47 9.21
C GLY A 175 15.43 -8.57 10.18
N ILE A 176 16.09 -8.02 11.20
CA ILE A 176 15.52 -7.01 12.11
C ILE A 176 15.93 -5.58 11.77
N GLY A 177 16.79 -5.39 10.77
CA GLY A 177 17.37 -4.10 10.39
C GLY A 177 16.31 -3.07 10.01
N TRP A 178 15.17 -3.51 9.46
CA TRP A 178 14.03 -2.66 9.13
C TRP A 178 13.48 -1.85 10.32
N ILE A 179 13.59 -2.39 11.54
CA ILE A 179 13.17 -1.71 12.77
C ILE A 179 14.00 -0.44 12.99
N PHE A 180 15.28 -0.50 12.61
CA PHE A 180 16.30 0.53 12.84
C PHE A 180 16.62 1.38 11.60
N ARG A 181 15.99 1.16 10.43
CA ARG A 181 16.32 1.85 9.17
C ARG A 181 16.42 3.38 9.21
N SER A 182 15.74 4.03 10.17
CA SER A 182 15.85 5.47 10.35
C SER A 182 16.81 5.77 11.52
N PRO A 183 18.06 6.23 11.27
CA PRO A 183 18.99 6.66 12.33
C PRO A 183 18.37 7.70 13.27
N LEU A 184 17.41 8.44 12.75
CA LEU A 184 16.70 9.48 13.46
C LEU A 184 15.87 8.99 14.65
N LYS A 185 15.49 7.72 14.65
CA LYS A 185 14.76 7.13 15.77
C LYS A 185 15.57 7.17 17.07
N PHE A 186 16.90 7.18 16.98
CA PHE A 186 17.79 7.30 18.14
C PHE A 186 17.74 8.68 18.81
N GLN A 187 17.23 9.71 18.12
CA GLN A 187 17.13 11.07 18.65
C GLN A 187 16.11 11.17 19.80
N LEU A 188 15.06 10.34 19.78
CA LEU A 188 14.13 10.22 20.91
C LEU A 188 14.87 9.84 22.20
N TYR A 189 15.81 8.88 22.10
CA TYR A 189 16.59 8.42 23.24
C TYR A 189 17.69 9.40 23.63
N GLN A 190 18.28 10.13 22.68
CA GLN A 190 19.16 11.27 23.02
C GLN A 190 18.41 12.30 23.86
N GLY A 191 17.20 12.71 23.43
CA GLY A 191 16.32 13.62 24.14
C GLY A 191 16.04 13.11 25.56
N PHE A 192 15.66 11.85 25.69
CA PHE A 192 15.46 11.22 27.00
C PHE A 192 16.72 11.31 27.88
N PHE A 193 17.89 10.88 27.39
CA PHE A 193 19.12 10.88 28.18
C PHE A 193 19.54 12.30 28.59
N ILE A 194 19.49 13.27 27.67
CA ILE A 194 19.90 14.64 27.96
C ILE A 194 18.93 15.33 28.92
N SER A 195 17.62 15.08 28.82
CA SER A 195 16.64 15.65 29.76
C SER A 195 16.80 15.10 31.17
N VAL A 196 17.04 13.79 31.33
CA VAL A 196 17.30 13.20 32.65
C VAL A 196 18.62 13.70 33.23
N LEU A 197 19.68 13.78 32.40
CA LEU A 197 20.96 14.37 32.80
C LEU A 197 20.83 15.82 33.23
N LEU A 198 20.09 16.63 32.47
CA LEU A 198 19.82 18.03 32.79
C LEU A 198 19.10 18.15 34.13
N ALA A 199 18.03 17.37 34.35
CA ALA A 199 17.31 17.38 35.62
C ALA A 199 18.22 17.00 36.81
N MET A 200 19.01 15.93 36.68
CA MET A 200 19.96 15.52 37.72
C MET A 200 21.03 16.59 37.97
N SER A 201 21.58 17.18 36.91
CA SER A 201 22.58 18.23 37.00
C SER A 201 22.03 19.49 37.66
N LEU A 202 20.81 19.91 37.34
CA LEU A 202 20.16 21.04 37.99
C LEU A 202 19.95 20.81 39.50
N VAL A 203 19.58 19.59 39.90
CA VAL A 203 19.48 19.23 41.33
C VAL A 203 20.84 19.31 42.02
N ILE A 204 21.89 18.74 41.42
CA ILE A 204 23.25 18.79 41.97
C ILE A 204 23.77 20.22 42.06
N ILE A 205 23.54 21.03 41.03
CA ILE A 205 23.90 22.46 40.99
C ILE A 205 23.19 23.20 42.12
N LYS A 206 21.88 23.00 42.27
CA LYS A 206 21.08 23.61 43.34
C LYS A 206 21.66 23.28 44.71
N ASP A 207 21.99 22.01 44.96
CA ASP A 207 22.50 21.56 46.25
C ASP A 207 23.88 22.14 46.55
N LYS A 208 24.79 22.16 45.56
CA LYS A 208 26.14 22.73 45.72
C LYS A 208 26.13 24.26 45.87
N ILE A 209 25.28 24.96 45.12
CA ILE A 209 25.07 26.41 45.28
C ILE A 209 24.49 26.72 46.66
N SER A 210 23.53 25.91 47.13
CA SER A 210 22.90 26.09 48.43
C SER A 210 23.84 25.86 49.62
N LEU A 211 24.90 25.06 49.44
CA LEU A 211 25.92 24.79 50.46
C LEU A 211 27.00 25.89 50.54
N ASN A 212 27.35 26.52 49.43
CA ASN A 212 28.53 27.41 49.33
C ASN A 212 28.23 28.90 49.10
N THR A 213 26.98 29.32 48.93
CA THR A 213 26.66 30.73 48.63
C THR A 213 25.49 31.30 49.44
N GLY A 214 25.61 32.56 49.88
CA GLY A 214 24.56 33.26 50.63
C GLY A 214 23.27 33.46 49.83
N ARG A 215 22.13 33.71 50.53
CA ARG A 215 20.76 33.82 49.96
C ARG A 215 20.67 34.65 48.67
N TYR A 216 21.47 35.71 48.54
CA TYR A 216 21.44 36.63 47.40
C TYR A 216 21.92 36.00 46.07
N ARG A 217 22.97 35.17 46.08
CA ARG A 217 23.47 34.53 44.84
C ARG A 217 22.53 33.42 44.36
N LYS A 218 21.88 32.72 45.28
CA LYS A 218 20.83 31.73 44.98
C LYS A 218 19.63 32.37 44.27
N ALA A 219 19.24 33.58 44.69
CA ALA A 219 18.15 34.33 44.08
C ALA A 219 18.45 34.81 42.64
N ILE A 220 19.72 34.87 42.22
CA ILE A 220 20.13 35.33 40.89
C ILE A 220 20.43 34.16 39.95
N ILE A 221 21.16 33.14 40.43
CA ILE A 221 21.62 32.02 39.58
C ILE A 221 20.46 31.11 39.17
N SER A 222 19.50 30.84 40.07
CA SER A 222 18.37 29.96 39.76
C SER A 222 17.44 30.52 38.67
N PRO A 223 17.03 31.81 38.70
CA PRO A 223 16.29 32.41 37.58
C PRO A 223 17.09 32.47 36.29
N LEU A 224 18.40 32.76 36.35
CA LEU A 224 19.24 32.79 35.16
C LEU A 224 19.32 31.42 34.47
N LEU A 225 19.50 30.35 35.25
CA LEU A 225 19.47 28.97 34.74
C LEU A 225 18.10 28.62 34.15
N LEU A 226 17.01 29.02 34.82
CA LEU A 226 15.66 28.79 34.31
C LEU A 226 15.42 29.54 32.99
N VAL A 227 15.85 30.80 32.89
CA VAL A 227 15.73 31.59 31.65
C VAL A 227 16.55 30.97 30.53
N MET A 228 17.76 30.48 30.81
CA MET A 228 18.60 29.82 29.81
C MET A 228 18.01 28.48 29.36
N VAL A 229 17.46 27.69 30.29
CA VAL A 229 16.75 26.44 29.98
C VAL A 229 15.48 26.73 29.18
N LEU A 230 14.72 27.76 29.52
CA LEU A 230 13.52 28.12 28.75
C LEU A 230 13.92 28.63 27.36
N ALA A 231 14.95 29.47 27.25
CA ALA A 231 15.42 30.02 25.99
C ALA A 231 16.03 28.97 25.05
N GLY A 232 16.74 27.98 25.59
CA GLY A 232 17.35 26.89 24.81
C GLY A 232 16.36 25.77 24.47
N SER A 233 15.40 25.44 25.34
CA SER A 233 14.45 24.32 25.18
C SER A 233 13.34 24.58 24.16
N SER A 234 13.69 25.09 22.99
CA SER A 234 12.77 25.33 21.88
C SER A 234 11.68 26.36 22.20
N ALA A 235 11.83 27.27 23.18
CA ALA A 235 10.80 28.27 23.47
C ALA A 235 10.41 29.08 22.23
N TYR A 236 11.36 29.36 21.34
CA TYR A 236 11.05 30.03 20.07
C TYR A 236 10.18 29.14 19.16
N GLY A 237 10.56 27.89 18.93
CA GLY A 237 9.77 26.93 18.14
C GLY A 237 8.39 26.66 18.74
N ILE A 238 8.27 26.54 20.06
CA ILE A 238 7.00 26.35 20.79
C ILE A 238 6.15 27.63 20.73
N TYR A 239 6.76 28.80 20.92
CA TYR A 239 6.09 30.10 20.80
C TYR A 239 5.54 30.27 19.38
N ASN A 240 6.38 30.04 18.37
CA ASN A 240 6.02 30.14 16.97
C ASN A 240 4.93 29.12 16.59
N ALA A 241 5.07 27.86 17.01
CA ALA A 241 4.06 26.83 16.84
C ALA A 241 2.70 27.26 17.39
N ASN A 242 2.64 27.73 18.64
CA ASN A 242 1.36 28.01 19.30
C ASN A 242 0.72 29.33 18.87
N LEU A 243 1.50 30.32 18.44
CA LEU A 243 0.98 31.67 18.17
C LEU A 243 1.02 32.08 16.71
N LEU A 244 1.87 31.46 15.89
CA LEU A 244 2.11 31.85 14.51
C LEU A 244 1.75 30.73 13.53
N SER A 245 2.28 29.53 13.72
CA SER A 245 2.24 28.47 12.71
C SER A 245 1.06 27.50 12.84
N PHE A 246 0.55 27.20 14.03
CA PHE A 246 -0.61 26.30 14.21
C PHE A 246 -1.91 27.04 14.51
N ASN A 247 -2.07 28.24 13.97
CA ASN A 247 -3.35 28.92 13.99
C ASN A 247 -4.37 28.15 13.14
N PRO A 248 -5.63 27.97 13.60
CA PRO A 248 -6.66 27.30 12.82
C PRO A 248 -6.84 27.96 11.45
N ILE A 249 -6.73 27.16 10.38
CA ILE A 249 -6.97 27.61 9.01
C ILE A 249 -8.47 27.51 8.73
N SER A 250 -9.07 28.62 8.29
CA SER A 250 -10.46 28.61 7.83
C SER A 250 -10.54 27.96 6.45
N LEU A 251 -11.36 26.92 6.32
CA LEU A 251 -11.63 26.30 5.03
C LEU A 251 -12.44 27.25 4.13
N PRO A 252 -12.30 27.15 2.79
CA PRO A 252 -13.17 27.85 1.86
C PRO A 252 -14.64 27.54 2.13
N ARG A 253 -15.51 28.56 2.10
CA ARG A 253 -16.96 28.40 2.36
C ARG A 253 -17.61 27.49 1.32
N GLU A 254 -17.05 27.46 0.12
CA GLU A 254 -17.47 26.62 -0.99
C GLU A 254 -17.39 25.14 -0.62
N TYR A 255 -16.40 24.73 0.19
CA TYR A 255 -16.31 23.35 0.67
C TYR A 255 -17.51 22.98 1.55
N THR A 256 -17.90 23.87 2.46
CA THR A 256 -19.08 23.65 3.31
C THR A 256 -20.38 23.69 2.48
N GLU A 257 -20.53 24.67 1.58
CA GLU A 257 -21.72 24.80 0.73
C GLU A 257 -21.92 23.56 -0.17
N ILE A 258 -20.86 23.02 -0.77
CA ILE A 258 -20.93 21.80 -1.59
C ILE A 258 -21.32 20.58 -0.73
N ASN A 259 -20.74 20.45 0.47
CA ASN A 259 -21.07 19.34 1.36
C ASN A 259 -22.52 19.42 1.88
N ASP A 260 -23.05 20.62 2.12
CA ASP A 260 -24.46 20.80 2.49
C ASP A 260 -25.39 20.38 1.35
N ILE A 261 -25.03 20.70 0.09
CA ILE A 261 -25.77 20.25 -1.10
C ILE A 261 -25.74 18.72 -1.21
N LEU A 262 -24.56 18.11 -1.03
CA LEU A 262 -24.37 16.66 -1.12
C LEU A 262 -25.12 15.92 0.00
N GLU A 263 -25.07 16.43 1.23
CA GLU A 263 -25.80 15.87 2.37
C GLU A 263 -27.30 15.92 2.09
N ALA A 264 -27.84 17.04 1.62
CA ALA A 264 -29.26 17.19 1.31
C ALA A 264 -29.80 16.21 0.24
N LYS A 265 -28.95 15.65 -0.63
CA LYS A 265 -29.36 14.67 -1.65
C LYS A 265 -29.68 13.30 -1.05
N HIS A 266 -28.92 12.86 -0.05
CA HIS A 266 -29.11 11.57 0.66
C HIS A 266 -29.36 10.34 -0.25
N ASP A 267 -28.76 10.29 -1.45
CA ASP A 267 -29.04 9.24 -2.44
C ASP A 267 -28.11 8.00 -2.32
N GLY A 268 -27.19 8.01 -1.34
CA GLY A 268 -26.24 6.93 -1.08
C GLY A 268 -25.07 6.87 -2.07
N SER A 269 -24.99 7.82 -3.00
CA SER A 269 -23.93 7.93 -4.00
C SER A 269 -22.60 8.39 -3.39
N ARG A 270 -21.49 8.02 -4.03
CA ARG A 270 -20.15 8.48 -3.66
C ARG A 270 -19.73 9.72 -4.42
N ALA A 271 -18.74 10.40 -3.84
CA ALA A 271 -18.08 11.54 -4.43
C ALA A 271 -16.58 11.32 -4.65
N VAL A 272 -16.03 11.99 -5.67
CA VAL A 272 -14.59 12.08 -5.93
C VAL A 272 -14.16 13.54 -5.92
N TYR A 273 -12.98 13.80 -5.35
CA TYR A 273 -12.40 15.12 -5.27
C TYR A 273 -11.22 15.23 -6.23
N TYR A 274 -11.30 16.19 -7.15
CA TYR A 274 -10.20 16.59 -8.01
C TYR A 274 -9.84 18.05 -7.82
N PRO A 275 -8.56 18.37 -7.98
CA PRO A 275 -7.44 17.47 -7.74
C PRO A 275 -7.24 17.22 -6.25
N ARG A 276 -6.83 16.02 -5.84
CA ARG A 276 -6.44 15.83 -4.44
C ARG A 276 -5.29 16.77 -4.06
N TYR A 277 -5.37 17.35 -2.86
CA TYR A 277 -4.32 18.23 -2.37
C TYR A 277 -2.98 17.51 -2.16
N ASN A 278 -2.95 16.25 -1.66
CA ASN A 278 -1.74 15.43 -1.52
C ASN A 278 -0.48 16.21 -1.08
N GLU A 279 -0.59 16.97 0.00
CA GLU A 279 0.50 17.79 0.53
C GLU A 279 0.89 18.99 -0.36
N ILE A 280 -0.04 19.52 -1.16
CA ILE A 280 0.13 20.78 -1.90
C ILE A 280 -0.50 21.92 -1.11
N ALA A 281 0.22 23.04 -1.02
CA ALA A 281 -0.27 24.26 -0.40
C ALA A 281 -1.15 25.07 -1.36
N THR A 282 -2.20 25.70 -0.83
CA THR A 282 -3.07 26.66 -1.52
C THR A 282 -2.94 28.06 -0.93
N PRO A 283 -3.45 29.12 -1.60
CA PRO A 283 -3.50 30.46 -1.03
C PRO A 283 -4.19 30.53 0.34
N TRP A 284 -5.29 29.78 0.52
CA TRP A 284 -6.02 29.76 1.80
C TRP A 284 -5.34 28.92 2.88
N SER A 285 -4.45 27.98 2.51
CA SER A 285 -3.66 27.21 3.47
C SER A 285 -2.52 27.99 4.13
N GLN A 286 -2.28 29.25 3.73
CA GLN A 286 -1.18 30.07 4.24
C GLN A 286 0.20 29.38 4.10
N GLY A 287 0.37 28.60 3.03
CA GLY A 287 1.59 27.84 2.76
C GLY A 287 1.63 26.43 3.35
N HIS A 288 0.66 26.02 4.18
CA HIS A 288 0.63 24.71 4.83
C HIS A 288 0.29 23.57 3.84
N LEU A 289 1.01 22.43 3.94
CA LEU A 289 0.74 21.24 3.14
C LEU A 289 -0.62 20.69 3.58
N ILE A 290 -1.53 20.57 2.63
CA ILE A 290 -2.88 20.08 2.92
C ILE A 290 -2.88 18.56 2.76
N GLY A 291 -3.16 17.85 3.87
CA GLY A 291 -3.45 16.41 3.82
C GLY A 291 -4.75 16.12 3.07
N PRO A 292 -5.15 14.84 2.90
CA PRO A 292 -6.37 14.48 2.18
C PRO A 292 -7.64 14.74 3.02
N PHE A 293 -7.87 15.98 3.44
CA PHE A 293 -9.05 16.39 4.23
C PHE A 293 -10.32 16.38 3.38
N ASP A 294 -10.17 16.69 2.09
CA ASP A 294 -11.19 16.65 1.06
C ASP A 294 -11.97 15.33 1.08
N THR A 295 -11.24 14.22 1.09
CA THR A 295 -11.80 12.86 1.13
C THR A 295 -12.26 12.42 2.51
N LYS A 296 -11.54 12.79 3.58
CA LYS A 296 -11.82 12.36 4.96
C LYS A 296 -12.98 13.09 5.64
N SER A 297 -13.21 14.34 5.27
CA SER A 297 -14.21 15.21 5.90
C SER A 297 -15.45 15.42 5.03
N SER A 298 -15.56 14.69 3.91
CA SER A 298 -16.73 14.72 3.04
C SER A 298 -17.98 14.23 3.77
N ARG A 299 -19.13 14.87 3.51
CA ARG A 299 -20.44 14.47 4.06
C ARG A 299 -21.07 13.28 3.34
N VAL A 300 -20.57 12.94 2.15
CA VAL A 300 -20.95 11.73 1.41
C VAL A 300 -19.76 10.78 1.33
N PRO A 301 -19.98 9.46 1.21
CA PRO A 301 -18.88 8.51 1.21
C PRO A 301 -17.91 8.77 0.04
N THR A 302 -16.60 8.74 0.33
CA THR A 302 -15.54 8.69 -0.67
C THR A 302 -14.80 7.35 -0.57
N TYR A 303 -13.98 7.01 -1.57
CA TYR A 303 -13.14 5.82 -1.49
C TYR A 303 -11.98 6.04 -0.51
N ASP A 304 -11.88 5.20 0.53
CA ASP A 304 -10.78 5.28 1.51
C ASP A 304 -9.45 4.87 0.86
N LEU A 305 -8.57 5.84 0.67
CA LEU A 305 -7.25 5.68 0.06
C LEU A 305 -6.22 4.95 0.94
N SER A 306 -6.52 4.79 2.23
CA SER A 306 -5.64 4.20 3.24
C SER A 306 -5.96 2.75 3.56
N THR A 307 -7.23 2.35 3.49
CA THR A 307 -7.67 0.96 3.68
C THR A 307 -8.00 0.25 2.37
N THR A 308 -8.29 1.00 1.31
CA THR A 308 -8.72 0.49 -0.01
C THR A 308 -7.58 0.72 -0.99
N TYR A 309 -6.65 -0.23 -0.99
CA TYR A 309 -5.64 -0.55 -2.00
C TYR A 309 -4.99 0.55 -2.88
N SER A 310 -3.68 0.42 -3.10
CA SER A 310 -2.85 1.33 -3.91
C SER A 310 -3.38 1.64 -5.33
N TYR A 311 -4.14 0.75 -5.94
CA TYR A 311 -4.71 0.93 -7.28
C TYR A 311 -5.97 1.79 -7.33
N VAL A 312 -6.77 1.90 -6.26
CA VAL A 312 -7.93 2.81 -6.24
C VAL A 312 -7.46 4.25 -6.33
N LYS A 313 -6.40 4.58 -5.60
CA LYS A 313 -5.67 5.84 -5.70
C LYS A 313 -5.24 6.13 -7.15
N GLN A 314 -4.64 5.15 -7.82
CA GLN A 314 -4.19 5.33 -9.20
C GLN A 314 -5.35 5.46 -10.19
N MET A 315 -6.30 4.51 -10.19
CA MET A 315 -7.36 4.42 -11.19
C MET A 315 -8.43 5.52 -11.04
N LEU A 316 -8.77 5.91 -9.82
CA LEU A 316 -9.78 6.94 -9.60
C LEU A 316 -9.20 8.34 -9.45
N PHE A 317 -8.00 8.51 -8.91
CA PHE A 317 -7.52 9.86 -8.59
C PHE A 317 -6.36 10.30 -9.46
N ASP A 318 -5.25 9.55 -9.48
CA ASP A 318 -4.01 10.03 -10.08
C ASP A 318 -4.02 9.91 -11.61
N TYR A 319 -4.40 8.74 -12.13
CA TYR A 319 -4.39 8.45 -13.57
C TYR A 319 -5.40 9.30 -14.34
N PRO A 320 -6.68 9.44 -13.91
CA PRO A 320 -7.64 10.25 -14.65
C PRO A 320 -7.26 11.73 -14.72
N PHE A 321 -6.71 12.25 -13.62
CA PHE A 321 -6.32 13.64 -13.51
C PHE A 321 -5.06 13.96 -14.33
N THR A 322 -4.08 13.06 -14.37
CA THR A 322 -2.79 13.29 -15.07
C THR A 322 -2.81 12.88 -16.54
N ASN A 323 -3.65 11.91 -16.94
CA ASN A 323 -3.70 11.36 -18.30
C ASN A 323 -4.92 11.85 -19.11
N GLN A 324 -5.50 13.00 -18.74
CA GLN A 324 -6.57 13.67 -19.49
C GLN A 324 -7.85 12.81 -19.66
N LEU A 325 -8.09 11.79 -18.81
CA LEU A 325 -9.32 10.99 -18.91
C LEU A 325 -10.57 11.81 -18.55
N LEU A 326 -10.43 12.94 -17.86
CA LEU A 326 -11.54 13.88 -17.64
C LEU A 326 -12.07 14.51 -18.95
N SER A 327 -11.38 14.34 -20.08
CA SER A 327 -11.89 14.69 -21.42
C SER A 327 -12.66 13.55 -22.10
N SER A 328 -12.65 12.33 -21.53
CA SER A 328 -13.21 11.13 -22.13
C SER A 328 -14.64 10.86 -21.64
N PRO A 329 -15.64 10.77 -22.53
CA PRO A 329 -16.99 10.35 -22.18
C PRO A 329 -17.04 8.98 -21.47
N GLY A 330 -16.23 8.02 -21.90
CA GLY A 330 -16.19 6.68 -21.31
C GLY A 330 -15.72 6.66 -19.86
N TYR A 331 -14.95 7.66 -19.43
CA TYR A 331 -14.60 7.81 -18.02
C TYR A 331 -15.84 8.16 -17.17
N PHE A 332 -16.71 9.04 -17.68
CA PHE A 332 -17.95 9.42 -17.01
C PHE A 332 -18.98 8.30 -17.02
N GLU A 333 -18.97 7.41 -18.02
CA GLU A 333 -19.78 6.18 -18.01
C GLU A 333 -19.30 5.16 -16.95
N PHE A 334 -17.98 5.14 -16.70
CA PHE A 334 -17.39 4.26 -15.69
C PHE A 334 -17.72 4.69 -14.25
N LEU A 335 -17.78 6.00 -13.95
CA LEU A 335 -17.99 6.48 -12.57
C LEU A 335 -19.27 5.93 -11.90
N PRO A 336 -20.46 5.95 -12.55
CA PRO A 336 -21.66 5.34 -11.98
C PRO A 336 -21.53 3.85 -11.69
N SER A 337 -20.72 3.10 -12.47
CA SER A 337 -20.51 1.66 -12.24
C SER A 337 -19.80 1.36 -10.91
N VAL A 338 -18.98 2.29 -10.42
CA VAL A 338 -18.32 2.19 -9.11
C VAL A 338 -19.09 2.97 -8.02
N GLY A 339 -20.35 3.32 -8.29
CA GLY A 339 -21.21 4.03 -7.35
C GLY A 339 -20.82 5.49 -7.11
N ILE A 340 -20.07 6.11 -8.02
CA ILE A 340 -19.71 7.53 -7.97
C ILE A 340 -20.70 8.31 -8.84
N LYS A 341 -21.39 9.27 -8.24
CA LYS A 341 -22.30 10.18 -8.96
C LYS A 341 -21.80 11.63 -8.95
N TYR A 342 -20.94 11.99 -8.01
CA TYR A 342 -20.55 13.37 -7.79
C TYR A 342 -19.04 13.58 -7.98
N ILE A 343 -18.69 14.62 -8.72
CA ILE A 343 -17.31 15.09 -8.88
C ILE A 343 -17.22 16.48 -8.27
N ILE A 344 -16.38 16.65 -7.25
CA ILE A 344 -16.02 17.94 -6.70
C ILE A 344 -14.73 18.36 -7.38
N PHE A 345 -14.73 19.55 -7.99
CA PHE A 345 -13.53 20.13 -8.59
C PHE A 345 -13.14 21.44 -7.90
N HIS A 346 -11.87 21.63 -7.60
CA HIS A 346 -11.34 22.92 -7.16
C HIS A 346 -10.13 23.35 -8.00
N ASN A 347 -10.11 24.61 -8.41
CA ASN A 347 -9.03 25.22 -9.20
C ASN A 347 -8.26 26.28 -8.40
N ASP A 348 -8.09 26.02 -7.10
CA ASP A 348 -7.51 26.96 -6.14
C ASP A 348 -5.99 26.82 -5.99
N ARG A 349 -5.39 25.77 -6.56
CA ARG A 349 -3.94 25.57 -6.61
C ARG A 349 -3.27 26.37 -7.73
N GLY A 350 -4.04 26.80 -8.74
CA GLY A 350 -3.58 27.67 -9.82
C GLY A 350 -2.62 26.99 -10.81
N TYR A 351 -2.68 25.66 -10.97
CA TYR A 351 -1.85 24.93 -11.93
C TYR A 351 -2.50 24.87 -13.31
N LEU A 352 -1.69 24.93 -14.37
CA LEU A 352 -2.17 24.83 -15.76
C LEU A 352 -2.96 23.54 -16.02
N VAL A 353 -2.56 22.43 -15.38
CA VAL A 353 -3.24 21.14 -15.48
C VAL A 353 -4.64 21.20 -14.86
N ASP A 354 -4.80 21.93 -13.74
CA ASP A 354 -6.08 22.11 -13.06
C ASP A 354 -7.03 22.92 -13.96
N GLN A 355 -6.53 24.00 -14.56
CA GLN A 355 -7.30 24.81 -15.51
C GLN A 355 -7.76 24.00 -16.73
N LYS A 356 -6.86 23.21 -17.32
CA LYS A 356 -7.18 22.36 -18.48
C LYS A 356 -8.21 21.28 -18.14
N ASN A 357 -8.09 20.65 -16.98
CA ASN A 357 -9.05 19.65 -16.51
C ASN A 357 -10.42 20.27 -16.19
N LEU A 358 -10.45 21.50 -15.66
CA LEU A 358 -11.69 22.24 -15.46
C LEU A 358 -12.41 22.51 -16.79
N GLU A 359 -11.68 22.90 -17.83
CA GLU A 359 -12.24 23.12 -19.16
C GLU A 359 -12.86 21.83 -19.74
N TYR A 360 -12.23 20.67 -19.51
CA TYR A 360 -12.81 19.38 -19.89
C TYR A 360 -14.09 19.05 -19.14
N LEU A 361 -14.15 19.30 -17.83
CA LEU A 361 -15.35 19.07 -17.04
C LEU A 361 -16.49 20.00 -17.46
N LEU A 362 -16.20 21.29 -17.70
CA LEU A 362 -17.20 22.28 -18.12
C LEU A 362 -17.74 22.04 -19.55
N SER A 363 -16.94 21.43 -20.42
CA SER A 363 -17.33 21.11 -21.80
C SER A 363 -17.97 19.73 -21.97
N SER A 364 -17.97 18.89 -20.93
CA SER A 364 -18.49 17.53 -21.00
C SER A 364 -20.03 17.50 -21.02
N ASN A 365 -20.58 16.87 -22.06
CA ASN A 365 -22.02 16.61 -22.14
C ASN A 365 -22.49 15.51 -21.17
N SER A 366 -21.58 14.76 -20.56
CA SER A 366 -21.87 13.69 -19.60
C SER A 366 -22.05 14.20 -18.17
N LEU A 367 -21.89 15.51 -17.94
CA LEU A 367 -21.97 16.14 -16.63
C LEU A 367 -23.09 17.19 -16.57
N SER A 368 -23.65 17.39 -15.37
CA SER A 368 -24.47 18.54 -15.01
C SER A 368 -23.79 19.33 -13.90
N THR A 369 -23.61 20.63 -14.09
CA THR A 369 -23.05 21.51 -13.06
C THR A 369 -24.14 21.83 -12.03
N LEU A 370 -23.94 21.38 -10.79
CA LEU A 370 -24.83 21.66 -9.66
C LEU A 370 -24.40 22.88 -8.84
N TYR A 371 -23.10 23.18 -8.83
CA TYR A 371 -22.53 24.31 -8.11
C TYR A 371 -21.31 24.85 -8.84
N SER A 372 -21.15 26.18 -8.86
CA SER A 372 -19.96 26.86 -9.39
C SER A 372 -19.79 28.21 -8.71
N LYS A 373 -18.72 28.38 -7.94
CA LYS A 373 -18.39 29.63 -7.23
C LYS A 373 -16.91 29.66 -6.86
N ASN A 374 -16.24 30.79 -7.07
CA ASN A 374 -14.87 31.05 -6.59
C ASN A 374 -13.85 29.92 -6.89
N GLY A 375 -13.96 29.30 -8.07
CA GLY A 375 -13.04 28.22 -8.48
C GLY A 375 -13.36 26.85 -7.89
N TRP A 376 -14.49 26.70 -7.19
CA TRP A 376 -15.03 25.43 -6.72
C TRP A 376 -16.29 25.04 -7.51
N TYR A 377 -16.39 23.75 -7.82
CA TYR A 377 -17.43 23.21 -8.67
C TYR A 377 -17.94 21.88 -8.12
N LEU A 378 -19.24 21.65 -8.24
CA LEU A 378 -19.87 20.35 -8.06
C LEU A 378 -20.50 19.93 -9.37
N PHE A 379 -20.07 18.79 -9.89
CA PHE A 379 -20.66 18.15 -11.05
C PHE A 379 -21.40 16.89 -10.62
N GLU A 380 -22.53 16.65 -11.24
CA GLU A 380 -23.26 15.39 -11.21
C GLU A 380 -23.04 14.65 -12.53
N VAL A 381 -22.66 13.39 -12.42
CA VAL A 381 -22.43 12.51 -13.56
C VAL A 381 -23.77 11.99 -14.03
N LYS A 382 -24.04 12.08 -15.34
CA LYS A 382 -25.27 11.55 -15.93
C LYS A 382 -25.23 10.02 -15.91
N GLY A 383 -26.28 9.41 -15.38
CA GLY A 383 -26.41 7.98 -15.19
C GLY A 383 -26.72 7.66 -13.73
N GLU A 384 -27.55 6.64 -13.50
CA GLU A 384 -27.83 6.20 -12.14
C GLU A 384 -26.71 5.28 -11.64
N PRO A 385 -26.15 5.53 -10.45
CA PRO A 385 -25.12 4.67 -9.90
C PRO A 385 -25.67 3.27 -9.70
N VAL A 386 -24.96 2.28 -10.23
CA VAL A 386 -25.29 0.87 -10.02
C VAL A 386 -24.93 0.53 -8.59
N GLN A 387 -25.84 -0.18 -7.90
CA GLN A 387 -25.67 -0.58 -6.50
C GLN A 387 -24.28 -1.21 -6.30
N GLN A 388 -23.53 -0.65 -5.34
CA GLN A 388 -22.12 -0.91 -5.02
C GLN A 388 -21.47 -2.12 -5.71
N ILE A 389 -20.80 -1.91 -6.85
CA ILE A 389 -19.84 -2.90 -7.34
C ILE A 389 -18.65 -2.89 -6.37
N ARG A 390 -18.57 -3.91 -5.51
CA ARG A 390 -17.33 -4.22 -4.79
C ARG A 390 -16.34 -4.75 -5.82
N ALA A 391 -15.30 -3.98 -6.11
CA ALA A 391 -14.24 -4.41 -7.02
C ALA A 391 -13.67 -5.75 -6.52
N VAL A 392 -13.76 -6.79 -7.36
CA VAL A 392 -13.10 -8.07 -7.09
C VAL A 392 -11.62 -7.86 -7.35
N HIS A 393 -10.80 -8.01 -6.31
CA HIS A 393 -9.37 -7.66 -6.33
C HIS A 393 -8.47 -8.65 -7.07
N GLY A 394 -9.05 -9.71 -7.61
CA GLY A 394 -8.36 -10.78 -8.33
C GLY A 394 -9.13 -12.08 -8.14
N VAL A 395 -9.15 -12.92 -9.16
CA VAL A 395 -9.58 -14.32 -9.06
C VAL A 395 -8.30 -15.15 -8.96
N VAL A 396 -8.17 -15.93 -7.90
CA VAL A 396 -7.08 -16.89 -7.75
C VAL A 396 -7.69 -18.29 -7.83
N GLU A 397 -7.43 -19.00 -8.91
CA GLU A 397 -7.76 -20.42 -9.06
C GLU A 397 -6.64 -21.21 -8.35
N THR A 398 -6.99 -21.96 -7.31
CA THR A 398 -6.04 -22.83 -6.60
C THR A 398 -6.74 -24.09 -6.12
N ASP A 399 -5.99 -25.17 -6.17
CA ASP A 399 -6.31 -26.55 -5.87
C ASP A 399 -5.92 -26.94 -4.42
N ASN A 400 -5.41 -25.98 -3.62
CA ASN A 400 -4.91 -26.25 -2.26
C ASN A 400 -5.33 -25.19 -1.22
N LEU A 401 -6.06 -25.64 -0.19
CA LEU A 401 -6.58 -24.84 0.93
C LEU A 401 -5.48 -24.19 1.79
N ALA A 402 -4.28 -24.77 1.87
CA ALA A 402 -3.18 -24.16 2.62
C ALA A 402 -2.69 -22.86 1.93
N THR A 403 -2.65 -22.88 0.60
CA THR A 403 -2.31 -21.74 -0.26
C THR A 403 -3.34 -20.62 -0.09
N VAL A 404 -4.62 -20.97 0.01
CA VAL A 404 -5.72 -20.05 0.33
C VAL A 404 -5.45 -19.26 1.62
N THR A 405 -5.15 -19.94 2.72
CA THR A 405 -4.84 -19.27 4.01
C THR A 405 -3.59 -18.38 3.96
N SER A 406 -2.62 -18.72 3.12
CA SER A 406 -1.39 -17.91 2.96
C SER A 406 -1.62 -16.62 2.17
N ILE A 407 -2.62 -16.60 1.29
CA ILE A 407 -2.96 -15.47 0.43
C ILE A 407 -4.09 -14.62 1.06
N SER A 408 -4.92 -15.21 1.94
CA SER A 408 -6.16 -14.60 2.46
C SER A 408 -6.02 -13.64 3.66
N SER A 409 -4.85 -13.01 3.90
CA SER A 409 -4.83 -11.80 4.75
C SER A 409 -5.36 -10.61 3.92
N PRO A 410 -6.27 -9.80 4.49
CA PRO A 410 -7.59 -9.50 3.93
C PRO A 410 -7.56 -8.49 2.77
N PRO A 411 -8.59 -8.43 1.90
CA PRO A 411 -9.70 -9.33 1.58
C PRO A 411 -9.69 -9.83 0.11
N VAL A 412 -9.60 -11.14 -0.11
CA VAL A 412 -9.93 -11.78 -1.40
C VAL A 412 -11.05 -12.78 -1.10
N ALA A 413 -12.14 -12.72 -1.86
CA ALA A 413 -13.20 -13.72 -1.74
C ALA A 413 -12.67 -15.06 -2.26
N VAL A 414 -12.77 -16.09 -1.43
CA VAL A 414 -12.33 -17.45 -1.75
C VAL A 414 -13.54 -18.24 -2.24
N ILE A 415 -13.40 -18.92 -3.38
CA ILE A 415 -14.35 -19.92 -3.85
C ILE A 415 -13.83 -21.28 -3.38
N ASP A 416 -14.54 -21.91 -2.44
CA ASP A 416 -14.24 -23.27 -2.01
C ASP A 416 -15.02 -24.27 -2.88
N THR A 417 -14.32 -24.90 -3.82
CA THR A 417 -14.89 -25.91 -4.72
C THR A 417 -15.16 -27.24 -4.02
N SER A 418 -14.61 -27.48 -2.82
CA SER A 418 -14.80 -28.75 -2.10
C SER A 418 -16.21 -28.87 -1.50
N LEU A 419 -16.91 -27.74 -1.31
CA LEU A 419 -18.32 -27.69 -0.89
C LEU A 419 -19.33 -27.96 -2.03
N LEU A 420 -18.87 -28.12 -3.28
CA LEU A 420 -19.70 -28.52 -4.42
C LEU A 420 -20.04 -30.02 -4.45
N ASN A 421 -19.53 -30.81 -3.50
CA ASN A 421 -19.88 -32.23 -3.34
C ASN A 421 -21.22 -32.46 -2.61
N GLY A 422 -22.19 -31.58 -2.83
CA GLY A 422 -23.61 -31.83 -2.52
C GLY A 422 -24.27 -32.68 -3.63
N PRO A 423 -25.45 -33.25 -3.39
CA PRO A 423 -26.09 -34.16 -4.33
C PRO A 423 -26.27 -33.48 -5.69
N ALA A 424 -25.89 -34.19 -6.76
CA ALA A 424 -25.77 -33.71 -8.13
C ALA A 424 -26.89 -32.73 -8.53
N LEU A 425 -26.50 -31.47 -8.72
CA LEU A 425 -27.30 -30.53 -9.51
C LEU A 425 -27.22 -30.97 -10.98
N PRO A 426 -28.31 -30.81 -11.77
CA PRO A 426 -28.32 -31.20 -13.18
C PRO A 426 -27.21 -30.46 -13.95
N ASP A 427 -26.53 -31.19 -14.84
CA ASP A 427 -25.21 -30.98 -15.47
C ASP A 427 -24.88 -29.60 -16.08
N ASN A 428 -25.79 -28.62 -16.02
CA ASN A 428 -25.68 -27.34 -16.73
C ASN A 428 -25.98 -26.14 -15.82
N LEU A 429 -26.17 -26.35 -14.51
CA LEU A 429 -26.45 -25.29 -13.55
C LEU A 429 -25.22 -25.06 -12.64
N VAL A 430 -24.55 -23.93 -12.82
CA VAL A 430 -23.55 -23.46 -11.86
C VAL A 430 -24.24 -22.47 -10.93
N LYS A 431 -24.25 -22.79 -9.63
CA LYS A 431 -24.66 -21.83 -8.59
C LYS A 431 -23.55 -20.79 -8.44
N ALA A 432 -23.72 -19.65 -9.10
CA ALA A 432 -22.87 -18.50 -8.89
C ALA A 432 -23.45 -17.72 -7.70
N ARG A 433 -22.75 -17.73 -6.57
CA ARG A 433 -23.11 -16.85 -5.46
C ARG A 433 -22.56 -15.46 -5.74
N LEU A 434 -23.41 -14.58 -6.28
CA LEU A 434 -23.10 -13.17 -6.33
C LEU A 434 -23.50 -12.54 -5.00
N PHE A 435 -22.49 -12.18 -4.22
CA PHE A 435 -22.65 -11.59 -2.89
C PHE A 435 -23.34 -12.56 -1.90
N ASP A 436 -24.66 -12.42 -1.74
CA ASP A 436 -25.56 -13.21 -0.85
C ASP A 436 -26.75 -13.84 -1.60
N HIS A 437 -26.83 -13.69 -2.93
CA HIS A 437 -27.89 -14.27 -3.75
C HIS A 437 -27.33 -15.46 -4.53
N GLU A 438 -27.98 -16.62 -4.42
CA GLU A 438 -27.70 -17.74 -5.30
C GLU A 438 -28.32 -17.42 -6.67
N LEU A 439 -27.46 -17.20 -7.66
CA LEU A 439 -27.87 -17.09 -9.05
C LEU A 439 -27.59 -18.42 -9.72
N ASP A 440 -28.64 -19.03 -10.24
CA ASP A 440 -28.53 -20.19 -11.10
C ASP A 440 -28.07 -19.70 -12.48
N VAL A 441 -26.76 -19.77 -12.74
CA VAL A 441 -26.20 -19.42 -14.04
C VAL A 441 -26.15 -20.68 -14.88
N ARG A 442 -26.92 -20.67 -15.97
CA ARG A 442 -26.86 -21.72 -16.98
C ARG A 442 -25.67 -21.44 -17.89
N LEU A 443 -24.62 -22.26 -17.77
CA LEU A 443 -23.54 -22.30 -18.75
C LEU A 443 -23.98 -23.28 -19.84
N GLU A 444 -24.23 -22.78 -21.04
CA GLU A 444 -24.53 -23.61 -22.20
C GLU A 444 -23.26 -23.83 -23.00
N ASN A 445 -22.83 -25.09 -23.15
CA ASN A 445 -21.75 -25.41 -24.07
C ASN A 445 -22.28 -25.32 -25.50
N LEU A 446 -21.76 -24.36 -26.26
CA LEU A 446 -22.19 -24.10 -27.64
C LEU A 446 -21.59 -25.08 -28.64
N VAL A 447 -20.56 -25.83 -28.25
CA VAL A 447 -19.94 -26.87 -29.08
C VAL A 447 -20.77 -28.15 -28.95
N GLN A 448 -21.17 -28.71 -30.09
CA GLN A 448 -21.90 -29.98 -30.10
C GLN A 448 -20.94 -31.15 -29.84
N ASN A 449 -21.34 -32.08 -28.96
CA ASN A 449 -20.57 -33.25 -28.55
C ASN A 449 -19.12 -32.91 -28.13
N PRO A 450 -18.93 -32.03 -27.11
CA PRO A 450 -17.62 -31.54 -26.69
C PRO A 450 -16.77 -32.63 -26.01
N ASP A 451 -17.42 -33.55 -25.28
CA ASP A 451 -16.76 -34.61 -24.50
C ASP A 451 -16.78 -35.97 -25.23
N PHE A 452 -17.17 -35.96 -26.51
CA PHE A 452 -17.21 -37.14 -27.37
C PHE A 452 -17.99 -38.33 -26.77
N THR A 453 -19.04 -38.07 -25.98
CA THR A 453 -19.80 -39.08 -25.23
C THR A 453 -20.85 -39.79 -26.09
N SER A 454 -21.45 -39.09 -27.06
CA SER A 454 -22.43 -39.69 -27.99
C SER A 454 -21.72 -40.45 -29.11
N SER A 455 -21.70 -41.78 -28.99
CA SER A 455 -21.00 -42.70 -29.90
C SER A 455 -21.92 -43.67 -30.63
N SER A 456 -23.21 -43.36 -30.76
CA SER A 456 -24.12 -44.19 -31.55
C SER A 456 -23.77 -44.03 -33.05
N ASN A 457 -22.94 -44.96 -33.54
CA ASN A 457 -22.56 -45.21 -34.94
C ASN A 457 -21.35 -44.46 -35.51
N GLY A 458 -20.39 -44.03 -34.68
CA GLY A 458 -19.09 -43.55 -35.17
C GLY A 458 -19.14 -42.30 -36.04
N SER A 459 -20.27 -41.59 -36.10
CA SER A 459 -20.36 -40.34 -36.82
C SER A 459 -19.87 -39.20 -35.91
N MET A 460 -18.73 -38.64 -36.26
CA MET A 460 -18.27 -37.34 -35.77
C MET A 460 -19.12 -36.22 -36.39
N GLU A 461 -20.45 -36.29 -36.33
CA GLU A 461 -21.35 -35.34 -37.02
C GLU A 461 -21.11 -33.87 -36.63
N ALA A 462 -20.54 -33.64 -35.45
CA ALA A 462 -20.15 -32.33 -34.96
C ALA A 462 -18.71 -31.90 -35.29
N TRP A 463 -17.88 -32.80 -35.82
CA TRP A 463 -16.44 -32.59 -36.02
C TRP A 463 -15.98 -33.15 -37.37
N LYS A 464 -15.46 -32.27 -38.23
CA LYS A 464 -15.05 -32.63 -39.58
C LYS A 464 -13.53 -32.69 -39.68
N LEU A 465 -13.02 -33.87 -40.04
CA LEU A 465 -11.63 -34.03 -40.45
C LEU A 465 -11.46 -33.57 -41.90
N LEU A 466 -10.58 -32.61 -42.13
CA LEU A 466 -10.32 -32.06 -43.45
C LEU A 466 -9.20 -32.80 -44.20
N ASN A 467 -8.35 -33.56 -43.48
CA ASN A 467 -7.26 -34.32 -44.08
C ASN A 467 -7.34 -35.82 -43.75
N GLN A 468 -7.65 -36.62 -44.77
CA GLN A 468 -7.81 -38.08 -44.66
C GLN A 468 -6.51 -38.86 -44.41
N MET A 469 -5.35 -38.20 -44.39
CA MET A 469 -4.06 -38.81 -44.02
C MET A 469 -3.99 -39.20 -42.53
N PHE A 470 -4.85 -38.60 -41.70
CA PHE A 470 -4.92 -38.86 -40.27
C PHE A 470 -6.11 -39.77 -39.97
N SER A 471 -5.88 -40.75 -39.09
CA SER A 471 -6.96 -41.49 -38.43
C SER A 471 -7.44 -40.69 -37.24
N VAL A 472 -8.75 -40.72 -37.03
CA VAL A 472 -9.39 -40.12 -35.87
C VAL A 472 -10.13 -41.22 -35.14
N GLU A 473 -9.70 -41.50 -33.91
CA GLU A 473 -10.26 -42.56 -33.09
C GLU A 473 -10.74 -41.98 -31.77
N ARG A 474 -11.89 -42.47 -31.31
CA ARG A 474 -12.35 -42.18 -29.96
C ARG A 474 -11.65 -43.14 -29.02
N VAL A 475 -10.88 -42.60 -28.09
CA VAL A 475 -10.13 -43.37 -27.10
C VAL A 475 -10.64 -43.09 -25.70
N LEU A 476 -10.67 -44.12 -24.86
CA LEU A 476 -10.93 -43.94 -23.43
C LEU A 476 -9.60 -43.65 -22.76
N ASP A 477 -9.46 -42.48 -22.13
CA ASP A 477 -8.26 -42.19 -21.37
C ASP A 477 -8.37 -42.79 -19.96
N ASN A 478 -7.48 -43.72 -19.65
CA ASN A 478 -7.43 -44.44 -18.38
C ASN A 478 -7.11 -43.53 -17.17
N SER A 479 -6.64 -42.30 -17.38
CA SER A 479 -6.31 -41.37 -16.29
C SER A 479 -7.54 -40.66 -15.70
N ASN A 480 -8.51 -40.29 -16.53
CA ASN A 480 -9.71 -39.55 -16.11
C ASN A 480 -11.03 -40.30 -16.36
N ASN A 481 -11.00 -41.50 -16.97
CA ASN A 481 -12.19 -42.29 -17.31
C ASN A 481 -13.14 -41.57 -18.30
N GLU A 482 -12.61 -40.62 -19.05
CA GLU A 482 -13.31 -39.79 -20.03
C GLU A 482 -12.91 -40.17 -21.46
N TYR A 483 -13.79 -39.86 -22.41
CA TYR A 483 -13.52 -40.12 -23.82
C TYR A 483 -12.78 -38.92 -24.43
N ALA A 484 -11.69 -39.22 -25.12
CA ALA A 484 -10.93 -38.26 -25.90
C ALA A 484 -10.95 -38.63 -27.39
N LEU A 485 -10.63 -37.65 -28.22
CA LEU A 485 -10.44 -37.84 -29.64
C LEU A 485 -8.94 -37.88 -29.96
N GLU A 486 -8.44 -39.06 -30.33
CA GLU A 486 -7.06 -39.24 -30.74
C GLU A 486 -6.94 -39.02 -32.25
N LEU A 487 -6.05 -38.10 -32.65
CA LEU A 487 -5.65 -37.91 -34.03
C LEU A 487 -4.24 -38.46 -34.24
N SER A 488 -4.12 -39.48 -35.08
CA SER A 488 -2.86 -40.17 -35.32
C SER A 488 -2.61 -40.38 -36.82
N THR A 489 -1.36 -40.63 -37.19
CA THR A 489 -1.00 -41.03 -38.56
C THR A 489 0.18 -41.98 -38.53
N ALA A 490 0.14 -43.03 -39.36
CA ALA A 490 1.22 -44.00 -39.47
C ALA A 490 2.33 -43.55 -40.44
N GLN A 491 2.11 -42.47 -41.20
CA GLN A 491 3.08 -41.94 -42.17
C GLN A 491 3.85 -40.76 -41.55
N SER A 492 5.17 -40.71 -41.75
CA SER A 492 6.01 -39.57 -41.35
C SER A 492 5.65 -38.34 -42.19
N ALA A 493 4.67 -37.57 -41.72
CA ALA A 493 4.19 -36.35 -42.34
C ALA A 493 5.14 -35.17 -42.07
N LYS A 494 6.12 -34.93 -42.94
CA LYS A 494 6.85 -33.65 -42.93
C LYS A 494 5.94 -32.55 -43.47
N ASN A 495 5.59 -31.57 -42.63
CA ASN A 495 4.83 -30.36 -42.96
C ASN A 495 3.36 -30.58 -43.41
N VAL A 496 2.65 -31.57 -42.84
CA VAL A 496 1.22 -31.81 -43.15
C VAL A 496 0.37 -31.67 -41.87
N TRP A 497 -0.77 -30.98 -41.97
CA TRP A 497 -1.70 -30.73 -40.86
C TRP A 497 -2.94 -31.63 -40.96
N SER A 498 -3.44 -32.13 -39.81
CA SER A 498 -4.63 -32.98 -39.73
C SER A 498 -5.95 -32.22 -39.92
N ASN A 499 -5.99 -30.94 -39.52
CA ASN A 499 -7.12 -30.02 -39.65
C ASN A 499 -8.47 -30.67 -39.26
N LEU A 500 -8.71 -30.78 -37.96
CA LEU A 500 -10.02 -31.11 -37.40
C LEU A 500 -10.75 -29.81 -37.03
N VAL A 501 -12.02 -29.71 -37.37
CA VAL A 501 -12.81 -28.49 -37.19
C VAL A 501 -14.19 -28.83 -36.64
N SER A 502 -14.71 -28.06 -35.69
CA SER A 502 -16.08 -28.25 -35.20
C SER A 502 -17.11 -27.77 -36.22
N ASN A 503 -18.38 -28.05 -35.94
CA ASN A 503 -19.49 -27.39 -36.61
C ASN A 503 -19.48 -25.88 -36.36
N GLU A 504 -20.12 -25.16 -37.26
CA GLU A 504 -20.27 -23.71 -37.17
C GLU A 504 -21.21 -23.33 -36.03
N ILE A 505 -20.78 -22.37 -35.21
CA ILE A 505 -21.54 -21.84 -34.07
C ILE A 505 -21.91 -20.40 -34.40
N THR A 506 -23.19 -20.06 -34.31
CA THR A 506 -23.64 -18.67 -34.54
C THR A 506 -23.26 -17.82 -33.34
N VAL A 507 -22.73 -16.63 -33.59
CA VAL A 507 -22.30 -15.71 -32.53
C VAL A 507 -22.85 -14.31 -32.70
N GLU A 508 -23.06 -13.65 -31.59
CA GLU A 508 -23.40 -12.24 -31.50
C GLU A 508 -22.14 -11.37 -31.48
N THR A 509 -22.18 -10.24 -32.19
CA THR A 509 -21.13 -9.22 -32.17
C THR A 509 -21.02 -8.59 -30.79
N GLU A 510 -19.80 -8.21 -30.37
CA GLU A 510 -19.48 -7.61 -29.06
C GLU A 510 -19.69 -8.54 -27.84
N SER A 511 -20.30 -9.72 -28.03
CA SER A 511 -20.38 -10.76 -27.02
C SER A 511 -19.02 -11.44 -26.78
N LYS A 512 -18.83 -11.91 -25.54
CA LYS A 512 -17.61 -12.59 -25.09
C LYS A 512 -17.88 -14.09 -24.96
N TYR A 513 -16.97 -14.90 -25.50
CA TYR A 513 -17.06 -16.36 -25.45
C TYR A 513 -15.81 -16.91 -24.77
N LEU A 514 -16.00 -17.86 -23.87
CA LEU A 514 -14.90 -18.61 -23.23
C LEU A 514 -14.66 -19.89 -24.02
N PHE A 515 -13.43 -20.04 -24.51
CA PHE A 515 -12.98 -21.24 -25.18
C PHE A 515 -12.06 -22.01 -24.24
N THR A 516 -12.34 -23.30 -24.11
CA THR A 516 -11.53 -24.23 -23.33
C THR A 516 -11.22 -25.44 -24.21
N LEU A 517 -9.96 -25.83 -24.27
CA LEU A 517 -9.49 -27.03 -24.96
C LEU A 517 -8.55 -27.78 -24.03
N GLU A 518 -8.85 -29.03 -23.75
CA GLU A 518 -7.92 -29.95 -23.10
C GLU A 518 -7.26 -30.83 -24.17
N ALA A 519 -5.93 -30.79 -24.22
CA ALA A 519 -5.18 -31.51 -25.26
C ALA A 519 -3.88 -32.10 -24.71
N LYS A 520 -3.51 -33.24 -25.28
CA LYS A 520 -2.25 -33.95 -25.05
C LYS A 520 -1.62 -34.27 -26.40
N THR A 521 -0.31 -34.07 -26.52
CA THR A 521 0.39 -34.20 -27.80
C THR A 521 1.61 -35.11 -27.66
N ASN A 522 1.61 -36.24 -28.37
CA ASN A 522 2.73 -37.17 -28.43
C ASN A 522 3.37 -37.16 -29.82
N ASN A 523 4.70 -37.05 -29.91
CA ASN A 523 5.48 -37.17 -31.14
C ASN A 523 5.04 -36.25 -32.31
N ALA A 524 4.44 -35.08 -32.03
CA ALA A 524 4.14 -34.07 -33.03
C ALA A 524 5.15 -32.91 -33.00
N LEU A 525 5.43 -32.32 -34.16
CA LEU A 525 6.29 -31.12 -34.28
C LEU A 525 5.61 -29.85 -33.72
N GLY A 526 4.28 -29.85 -33.66
CA GLY A 526 3.49 -28.77 -33.07
C GLY A 526 1.99 -28.97 -33.29
N THR A 527 1.16 -28.54 -32.34
CA THR A 527 -0.31 -28.54 -32.46
C THR A 527 -0.81 -27.10 -32.41
N HIS A 528 -1.69 -26.69 -33.33
CA HIS A 528 -2.24 -25.34 -33.38
C HIS A 528 -3.74 -25.42 -33.15
N ALA A 529 -4.23 -24.78 -32.10
CA ALA A 529 -5.65 -24.64 -31.83
C ALA A 529 -6.06 -23.20 -32.13
N LYS A 530 -6.89 -23.03 -33.16
CA LYS A 530 -7.30 -21.74 -33.70
C LYS A 530 -8.79 -21.58 -33.56
N ILE A 531 -9.22 -20.35 -33.32
CA ILE A 531 -10.63 -19.95 -33.37
C ILE A 531 -10.79 -19.14 -34.64
N GLN A 532 -11.65 -19.60 -35.54
CA GLN A 532 -11.91 -18.91 -36.80
C GLN A 532 -13.26 -18.23 -36.76
N GLY A 533 -13.35 -17.01 -37.31
CA GLY A 533 -14.58 -16.27 -37.50
C GLY A 533 -14.97 -16.25 -38.97
N TYR A 534 -16.25 -16.47 -39.27
CA TYR A 534 -16.78 -16.33 -40.62
C TYR A 534 -17.18 -14.89 -40.90
N ASP A 535 -16.43 -14.23 -41.76
CA ASP A 535 -16.70 -12.89 -42.24
C ASP A 535 -17.78 -12.95 -43.33
N ALA A 536 -18.98 -12.50 -43.01
CA ALA A 536 -20.13 -12.55 -43.91
C ALA A 536 -19.94 -11.61 -45.13
N SER A 537 -19.15 -10.56 -45.00
CA SER A 537 -18.89 -9.59 -46.08
C SER A 537 -17.96 -10.18 -47.15
N GLU A 538 -16.88 -10.83 -46.71
CA GLU A 538 -15.88 -11.43 -47.59
C GLU A 538 -16.20 -12.89 -47.95
N LYS A 539 -17.17 -13.51 -47.25
CA LYS A 539 -17.53 -14.93 -47.36
C LYS A 539 -16.36 -15.87 -47.09
N THR A 540 -15.45 -15.48 -46.20
CA THR A 540 -14.23 -16.22 -45.86
C THR A 540 -14.12 -16.47 -44.35
N TRP A 541 -13.39 -17.52 -43.98
CA TRP A 541 -13.01 -17.78 -42.60
C TRP A 541 -11.68 -17.08 -42.29
N LYS A 542 -11.64 -16.30 -41.21
CA LYS A 542 -10.45 -15.58 -40.74
C LYS A 542 -10.03 -16.10 -39.37
N ASP A 543 -8.71 -16.28 -39.17
CA ASP A 543 -8.17 -16.65 -37.86
C ASP A 543 -8.38 -15.46 -36.89
N LEU A 544 -9.23 -15.63 -35.88
CA LEU A 544 -9.48 -14.61 -34.85
C LEU A 544 -8.43 -14.67 -33.75
N VAL A 545 -8.13 -15.88 -33.30
CA VAL A 545 -7.16 -16.08 -32.23
C VAL A 545 -6.56 -17.47 -32.25
N PHE A 546 -5.32 -17.58 -31.77
CA PHE A 546 -4.71 -18.85 -31.40
C PHE A 546 -4.83 -19.04 -29.89
N LEU A 547 -5.16 -20.26 -29.47
CA LEU A 547 -5.19 -20.68 -28.07
C LEU A 547 -3.77 -20.90 -27.50
N THR A 548 -2.72 -20.76 -28.34
CA THR A 548 -1.32 -21.04 -28.00
C THR A 548 -0.45 -19.77 -27.87
N SER A 549 -0.17 -19.42 -26.61
CA SER A 549 0.83 -18.52 -26.00
C SER A 549 0.82 -16.99 -26.17
N GLU A 550 0.83 -16.37 -24.99
CA GLU A 550 1.23 -15.04 -24.52
C GLU A 550 2.68 -14.61 -24.87
N LEU A 551 3.10 -14.67 -26.14
CA LEU A 551 4.38 -14.06 -26.55
C LEU A 551 4.14 -13.05 -27.66
N GLU A 552 3.99 -11.78 -27.27
CA GLU A 552 4.04 -10.64 -28.19
C GLU A 552 5.34 -10.68 -29.01
N GLY A 553 5.21 -10.71 -30.34
CA GLY A 553 6.34 -10.44 -31.26
C GLY A 553 6.88 -11.61 -32.08
N GLN A 554 6.27 -12.81 -32.07
CA GLN A 554 6.64 -13.88 -33.01
C GLN A 554 5.58 -14.11 -34.11
N SER A 555 6.07 -14.42 -35.31
CA SER A 555 5.27 -14.82 -36.47
C SER A 555 4.38 -16.03 -36.15
N ALA A 556 3.13 -16.03 -36.63
CA ALA A 556 2.16 -17.11 -36.44
C ALA A 556 2.63 -18.50 -36.91
N SER A 557 3.70 -18.56 -37.71
CA SER A 557 4.34 -19.80 -38.16
C SER A 557 5.20 -20.51 -37.11
N THR A 558 5.48 -19.90 -35.93
CA THR A 558 6.26 -20.52 -34.84
C THR A 558 5.44 -20.83 -33.58
N LEU A 559 4.12 -20.56 -33.58
CA LEU A 559 3.23 -20.72 -32.42
C LEU A 559 2.59 -22.11 -32.38
N SER A 560 3.20 -23.05 -31.64
CA SER A 560 2.64 -24.40 -31.44
C SER A 560 2.51 -24.76 -29.96
N ILE A 561 1.50 -25.57 -29.64
CA ILE A 561 1.47 -26.38 -28.41
C ILE A 561 2.74 -27.23 -28.41
N ARG A 562 3.58 -27.04 -27.40
CA ARG A 562 4.75 -27.90 -27.19
C ARG A 562 4.28 -29.31 -26.86
N SER A 563 4.96 -30.31 -27.43
CA SER A 563 4.79 -31.71 -27.06
C SER A 563 4.85 -31.86 -25.53
N HIS A 564 3.76 -32.33 -24.93
CA HIS A 564 3.66 -32.69 -23.53
C HIS A 564 2.99 -34.05 -23.44
N SER A 565 3.62 -34.95 -22.67
CA SER A 565 3.10 -36.30 -22.39
C SER A 565 1.89 -36.29 -21.47
N ASP A 566 1.56 -35.13 -20.89
CA ASP A 566 0.47 -34.94 -19.92
C ASP A 566 -0.60 -34.02 -20.51
N TRP A 567 -1.83 -34.15 -20.01
CA TRP A 567 -2.95 -33.29 -20.41
C TRP A 567 -2.69 -31.83 -20.02
N THR A 568 -2.98 -30.93 -20.94
CA THR A 568 -2.87 -29.50 -20.72
C THR A 568 -4.17 -28.82 -21.13
N VAL A 569 -4.68 -27.97 -20.25
CA VAL A 569 -5.89 -27.17 -20.50
C VAL A 569 -5.50 -25.79 -21.02
N TYR A 570 -6.02 -25.43 -22.19
CA TYR A 570 -5.87 -24.13 -22.83
C TYR A 570 -7.19 -23.37 -22.71
N ARG A 571 -7.15 -22.13 -22.21
CA ARG A 571 -8.33 -21.28 -22.04
C ARG A 571 -8.11 -19.90 -22.64
N LYS A 572 -9.12 -19.34 -23.30
CA LYS A 572 -9.09 -17.95 -23.75
C LYS A 572 -10.49 -17.36 -23.87
N VAL A 573 -10.65 -16.13 -23.41
CA VAL A 573 -11.85 -15.34 -23.67
C VAL A 573 -11.64 -14.55 -24.96
N VAL A 574 -12.56 -14.69 -25.90
CA VAL A 574 -12.55 -13.96 -27.17
C VAL A 574 -13.78 -13.06 -27.23
N THR A 575 -13.54 -11.77 -27.43
CA THR A 575 -14.60 -10.81 -27.77
C THR A 575 -14.79 -10.84 -29.28
N ILE A 576 -16.01 -11.06 -29.76
CA ILE A 576 -16.30 -10.95 -31.19
C ILE A 576 -16.25 -9.47 -31.58
N PRO A 577 -15.32 -9.05 -32.45
CA PRO A 577 -15.18 -7.64 -32.80
C PRO A 577 -16.45 -7.13 -33.49
N ASN A 578 -16.71 -5.83 -33.36
CA ASN A 578 -17.80 -5.15 -34.09
C ASN A 578 -17.47 -5.12 -35.59
N SER A 579 -17.73 -6.25 -36.24
CA SER A 579 -17.33 -6.65 -37.59
C SER A 579 -18.37 -7.63 -38.12
N ASP A 580 -18.39 -7.91 -39.42
CA ASP A 580 -19.36 -8.82 -40.06
C ASP A 580 -19.14 -10.31 -39.72
N ILE A 581 -18.54 -10.62 -38.56
CA ILE A 581 -18.32 -11.97 -38.06
C ILE A 581 -19.63 -12.51 -37.48
N THR A 582 -20.21 -13.50 -38.18
CA THR A 582 -21.53 -14.06 -37.84
C THR A 582 -21.46 -15.46 -37.24
N LYS A 583 -20.33 -16.16 -37.42
CA LYS A 583 -20.11 -17.53 -36.93
C LYS A 583 -18.68 -17.74 -36.46
N ILE A 584 -18.49 -18.71 -35.57
CA ILE A 584 -17.18 -19.23 -35.16
C ILE A 584 -17.11 -20.75 -35.36
N ARG A 585 -15.90 -21.30 -35.38
CA ARG A 585 -15.61 -22.74 -35.34
C ARG A 585 -14.18 -22.99 -34.87
#